data_AF-A0A4Q2A857-F1
#
_entry.id   AF-A0A4Q2A857-F1
#
_cell.length_a   1.000
_cell.length_b   1.000
_cell.length_c   1.000
_cell.angle_alpha   90.00
_cell.angle_beta   90.00
_cell.angle_gamma   90.00
#
_symmetry.space_group_name_H-M   'P 1'
#
loop_
_entity.id
_entity.type
_entity.pdbx_description
1 polymer ?
#
loop_
_entity_poly.entity_id
_entity_poly.type
_entity_poly.pdbx_seq_one_letter_code
_entity_poly.pdbx_strand_id
1 'polypeptide(L)'
;MYESINRKKRSIADITRYGNWCGKGNNGRAPIDILDAQCKKHDNCYSSRGMWNTSCDIEFLHNLARNFGAITKRGTHATAYAIAAISGFAYKVGGTAKLKSMYPILIPFIP
;
A
#
# COMPACT_ATOMS: atom_id res chain seq x y z
N MET A 1 -25.61 21.80 -26.40
CA MET A 1 -24.19 22.08 -26.16
C MET A 1 -23.89 22.03 -24.67
N TYR A 2 -23.53 20.85 -24.15
CA TYR A 2 -22.54 20.75 -23.08
C TYR A 2 -22.01 19.31 -23.06
N GLU A 3 -20.73 19.18 -23.35
CA GLU A 3 -20.04 17.92 -23.60
C GLU A 3 -19.70 17.15 -22.30
N SER A 4 -19.87 15.82 -22.39
CA SER A 4 -19.03 14.76 -21.78
C SER A 4 -18.24 15.06 -20.49
N ILE A 5 -18.87 14.87 -19.32
CA ILE A 5 -18.11 14.54 -18.10
C ILE A 5 -17.95 13.03 -17.99
N ASN A 6 -17.18 12.44 -18.91
CA ASN A 6 -16.61 11.10 -18.76
C ASN A 6 -15.36 11.14 -17.86
N ARG A 7 -15.48 11.74 -16.67
CA ARG A 7 -14.48 11.53 -15.60
C ARG A 7 -14.83 10.18 -14.99
N LYS A 8 -14.09 9.12 -15.37
CA LYS A 8 -14.02 7.87 -14.59
C LYS A 8 -13.82 8.24 -13.12
N LYS A 9 -14.89 8.25 -12.32
CA LYS A 9 -14.82 8.31 -10.86
C LYS A 9 -14.06 7.05 -10.45
N ARG A 10 -12.75 7.14 -10.27
CA ARG A 10 -11.99 6.10 -9.56
C ARG A 10 -12.65 5.99 -8.20
N SER A 11 -13.38 4.90 -8.00
CA SER A 11 -14.13 4.68 -6.76
C SER A 11 -13.11 4.56 -5.61
N ILE A 12 -13.50 4.84 -4.37
CA ILE A 12 -12.62 4.57 -3.21
C ILE A 12 -12.19 3.09 -3.19
N ALA A 13 -13.01 2.20 -3.74
CA ALA A 13 -12.68 0.78 -3.94
C ALA A 13 -11.54 0.53 -4.94
N ASP A 14 -11.22 1.46 -5.83
CA ASP A 14 -10.04 1.35 -6.70
C ASP A 14 -8.74 1.61 -5.95
N ILE A 15 -8.76 2.38 -4.84
CA ILE A 15 -7.56 2.64 -4.04
C ILE A 15 -7.23 1.46 -3.12
N THR A 16 -8.21 0.62 -2.78
CA THR A 16 -8.01 -0.52 -1.86
C THR A 16 -7.55 -1.79 -2.57
N ARG A 17 -7.36 -1.77 -3.89
CA ARG A 17 -6.85 -2.91 -4.65
C ARG A 17 -5.77 -2.48 -5.65
N TYR A 18 -4.71 -3.26 -5.73
CA TYR A 18 -3.64 -3.09 -6.71
C TYR A 18 -3.04 -4.44 -7.12
N GLY A 19 -2.80 -4.63 -8.42
CA GLY A 19 -2.17 -5.84 -8.92
C GLY A 19 -2.90 -7.14 -8.55
N ASN A 20 -2.11 -8.17 -8.22
CA ASN A 20 -2.57 -9.53 -7.96
C ASN A 20 -2.72 -9.85 -6.47
N TRP A 21 -2.07 -9.08 -5.59
CA TRP A 21 -1.93 -9.36 -4.16
C TRP A 21 -2.38 -8.21 -3.25
N CYS A 22 -2.33 -6.96 -3.70
CA CYS A 22 -2.70 -5.85 -2.83
C CYS A 22 -4.21 -5.68 -2.75
N GLY A 23 -4.78 -5.87 -1.56
CA GLY A 23 -6.20 -5.65 -1.29
C GLY A 23 -6.89 -6.86 -0.66
N LYS A 24 -8.22 -6.83 -0.55
CA LYS A 24 -8.98 -7.97 -0.02
C LYS A 24 -8.95 -9.12 -1.03
N GLY A 25 -8.21 -10.17 -0.66
CA GLY A 25 -8.02 -11.36 -1.49
C GLY A 25 -6.91 -11.16 -2.52
N ASN A 26 -6.25 -12.26 -2.88
CA ASN A 26 -5.28 -12.33 -3.96
C ASN A 26 -5.75 -13.36 -5.01
N ASN A 27 -5.17 -13.30 -6.20
CA ASN A 27 -5.47 -14.25 -7.28
C ASN A 27 -4.36 -15.30 -7.50
N GLY A 28 -3.38 -15.36 -6.60
CA GLY A 28 -2.26 -16.32 -6.62
C GLY A 28 -1.25 -16.16 -7.75
N ARG A 29 -1.42 -15.19 -8.66
CA ARG A 29 -0.52 -14.99 -9.81
C ARG A 29 0.82 -14.37 -9.39
N ALA A 30 1.79 -14.34 -10.31
CA ALA A 30 3.05 -13.63 -10.06
C ALA A 30 2.79 -12.15 -9.76
N PRO A 31 3.51 -11.52 -8.80
CA PRO A 31 3.41 -10.10 -8.58
C PRO A 31 3.74 -9.29 -9.83
N ILE A 32 2.96 -8.24 -10.12
CA ILE A 32 3.17 -7.42 -11.32
C ILE A 32 4.27 -6.38 -11.17
N ASP A 33 4.58 -5.99 -9.93
CA ASP A 33 5.66 -5.05 -9.62
C ASP A 33 6.13 -5.16 -8.14
N ILE A 34 6.95 -4.19 -7.72
CA ILE A 34 7.53 -4.15 -6.38
C ILE A 34 6.51 -3.93 -5.26
N LEU A 35 5.43 -3.17 -5.52
CA LEU A 35 4.35 -2.95 -4.57
C LEU A 35 3.57 -4.25 -4.38
N ASP A 36 3.16 -4.85 -5.49
CA ASP A 36 2.44 -6.12 -5.51
C ASP A 36 3.25 -7.24 -4.83
N ALA A 37 4.59 -7.23 -5.00
CA ALA A 37 5.48 -8.15 -4.32
C ALA A 37 5.53 -7.94 -2.80
N GLN A 38 5.40 -6.71 -2.31
CA GLN A 38 5.31 -6.47 -0.86
C GLN A 38 3.96 -6.93 -0.29
N CYS A 39 2.86 -6.75 -1.03
CA CYS A 39 1.55 -7.28 -0.65
C CYS A 39 1.56 -8.81 -0.61
N LYS A 40 2.20 -9.48 -1.58
CA LYS A 40 2.42 -10.93 -1.54
C LYS A 40 3.14 -11.39 -0.26
N LYS A 41 4.18 -10.67 0.15
CA LYS A 41 4.90 -10.99 1.40
C LYS A 41 4.00 -10.83 2.63
N HIS A 42 3.17 -9.79 2.66
CA HIS A 42 2.22 -9.55 3.75
C HIS A 42 1.19 -10.67 3.85
N ASP A 43 0.58 -11.06 2.73
CA ASP A 43 -0.36 -12.19 2.65
C ASP A 43 0.28 -13.51 3.11
N ASN A 44 1.51 -13.79 2.67
CA ASN A 44 2.25 -14.98 3.11
C ASN A 44 2.57 -14.93 4.62
N CYS A 45 2.84 -13.76 5.17
CA CYS A 45 3.04 -13.58 6.61
C CYS A 45 1.75 -13.90 7.38
N TYR A 46 0.59 -13.42 6.92
CA TYR A 46 -0.69 -13.80 7.51
C TYR A 46 -0.99 -15.30 7.38
N SER A 47 -0.67 -15.92 6.24
CA SER A 47 -0.87 -17.36 6.07
C SER A 47 -0.01 -18.20 7.02
N SER A 48 1.15 -17.69 7.44
CA SER A 48 2.07 -18.42 8.32
C SER A 48 1.88 -18.10 9.81
N ARG A 49 1.55 -16.85 10.15
CA ARG A 49 1.49 -16.35 11.54
C ARG A 49 0.07 -16.06 12.03
N GLY A 50 -0.93 -16.30 11.20
CA GLY A 50 -2.34 -16.00 11.49
C GLY A 50 -2.79 -14.64 10.97
N MET A 51 -4.09 -14.54 10.69
CA MET A 51 -4.72 -13.30 10.25
C MET A 51 -4.59 -12.21 11.33
N TRP A 52 -4.52 -10.95 10.91
CA TRP A 52 -4.45 -9.77 11.78
C TRP A 52 -3.21 -9.71 12.67
N ASN A 53 -2.17 -10.48 12.35
CA ASN A 53 -0.93 -10.48 13.11
C ASN A 53 -0.22 -9.12 12.99
N THR A 54 -0.12 -8.41 14.12
CA THR A 54 0.52 -7.09 14.19
C THR A 54 1.96 -7.07 13.69
N SER A 55 2.73 -8.15 13.87
CA SER A 55 4.11 -8.21 13.36
C SER A 55 4.16 -8.17 11.83
N CYS A 56 3.20 -8.82 11.16
CA CYS A 56 3.08 -8.80 9.70
C CYS A 56 2.76 -7.39 9.19
N ASP A 57 1.89 -6.67 9.88
CA ASP A 57 1.51 -5.31 9.50
C ASP A 57 2.67 -4.33 9.67
N ILE A 58 3.42 -4.46 10.78
CA ILE A 58 4.63 -3.67 11.03
C ILE A 58 5.67 -3.96 9.94
N GLU A 59 5.93 -5.23 9.63
CA GLU A 59 6.86 -5.61 8.57
C GLU A 59 6.42 -5.06 7.20
N PHE A 60 5.14 -5.14 6.89
CA PHE A 60 4.55 -4.59 5.67
C PHE A 60 4.76 -3.08 5.57
N LEU A 61 4.49 -2.32 6.64
CA LEU A 61 4.75 -0.88 6.70
C LEU A 61 6.21 -0.53 6.40
N HIS A 62 7.14 -1.22 7.07
CA HIS A 62 8.57 -0.99 6.86
C HIS A 62 8.99 -1.35 5.43
N ASN A 63 8.41 -2.41 4.84
CA ASN A 63 8.68 -2.80 3.47
C ASN A 63 8.16 -1.77 2.46
N LEU A 64 6.94 -1.25 2.65
CA LEU A 64 6.40 -0.18 1.81
C LEU A 64 7.26 1.09 1.92
N ALA A 65 7.63 1.49 3.13
CA ALA A 65 8.41 2.69 3.37
C ALA A 65 9.83 2.62 2.75
N ARG A 66 10.52 1.48 2.91
CA ARG A 66 11.84 1.24 2.28
C ARG A 66 11.79 1.24 0.75
N ASN A 67 10.73 0.69 0.18
CA ASN A 67 10.57 0.58 -1.28
C ASN A 67 9.81 1.78 -1.88
N PHE A 68 9.47 2.79 -1.09
CA PHE A 68 8.52 3.82 -1.49
C PHE A 68 8.95 4.57 -2.76
N GLY A 69 10.24 4.90 -2.88
CA GLY A 69 10.77 5.55 -4.09
C GLY A 69 10.72 4.69 -5.36
N ALA A 70 10.68 3.36 -5.24
CA ALA A 70 10.48 2.46 -6.37
C ALA A 70 8.99 2.25 -6.67
N ILE A 71 8.14 2.26 -5.63
CA ILE A 71 6.68 2.19 -5.75
C ILE A 71 6.14 3.42 -6.49
N THR A 72 6.61 4.62 -6.14
CA THR A 72 6.12 5.86 -6.77
C THR A 72 6.41 5.94 -8.27
N LYS A 73 7.49 5.31 -8.73
CA LYS A 73 7.83 5.20 -10.16
C LYS A 73 6.85 4.32 -10.95
N ARG A 74 6.03 3.50 -10.30
CA ARG A 74 5.03 2.64 -10.96
C ARG A 74 3.77 3.40 -11.37
N GLY A 75 3.51 4.54 -10.72
CA GLY A 75 2.45 5.47 -11.11
C GLY A 75 1.51 5.82 -9.97
N THR A 76 0.57 6.71 -10.27
CA THR A 76 -0.30 7.35 -9.26
C THR A 76 -1.17 6.35 -8.48
N HIS A 77 -1.58 5.25 -9.10
CA HIS A 77 -2.38 4.22 -8.43
C HIS A 77 -1.55 3.44 -7.39
N ALA A 78 -0.33 3.02 -7.75
CA ALA A 78 0.59 2.36 -6.83
C ALA A 78 0.94 3.27 -5.65
N THR A 79 1.25 4.54 -5.93
CA THR A 79 1.51 5.55 -4.90
C THR A 79 0.31 5.74 -3.97
N ALA A 80 -0.89 5.91 -4.52
CA ALA A 80 -2.11 6.11 -3.73
C ALA A 80 -2.40 4.91 -2.82
N TYR A 81 -2.25 3.68 -3.34
CA TYR A 81 -2.40 2.47 -2.53
C TYR A 81 -1.39 2.45 -1.39
N ALA A 82 -0.10 2.68 -1.68
CA ALA A 82 0.94 2.64 -0.67
C ALA A 82 0.74 3.69 0.43
N ILE A 83 0.33 4.92 0.07
CA ILE A 83 0.01 5.97 1.04
C ILE A 83 -1.19 5.57 1.91
N ALA A 84 -2.25 5.03 1.30
CA ALA A 84 -3.44 4.58 2.02
C ALA A 84 -3.12 3.44 2.99
N ALA A 85 -2.32 2.45 2.55
CA ALA A 85 -1.85 1.35 3.39
C ALA A 85 -0.97 1.86 4.53
N ILE A 86 0.02 2.72 4.24
CA ILE A 86 0.91 3.29 5.26
C ILE A 86 0.11 4.06 6.30
N SER A 87 -0.81 4.92 5.88
CA SER A 87 -1.66 5.71 6.77
C SER A 87 -2.59 4.82 7.61
N GLY A 88 -3.19 3.80 6.99
CA GLY A 88 -4.13 2.89 7.65
C GLY A 88 -3.50 2.02 8.73
N PHE A 89 -2.24 1.64 8.56
CA PHE A 89 -1.52 0.83 9.55
C PHE A 89 -0.62 1.63 10.49
N ALA A 90 -0.40 2.93 10.26
CA ALA A 90 0.57 3.75 10.99
C ALA A 90 0.45 3.66 12.52
N TYR A 91 -0.77 3.51 13.06
CA TYR A 91 -0.99 3.38 14.49
C TYR A 91 -0.23 2.19 15.12
N LYS A 92 0.05 1.12 14.34
CA LYS A 92 0.78 -0.07 14.79
C LYS A 92 2.28 0.17 15.02
N VAL A 93 2.82 1.28 14.53
CA VAL A 93 4.24 1.66 14.66
C VAL A 93 4.44 2.99 15.40
N GLY A 94 3.43 3.44 16.15
CA GLY A 94 3.48 4.72 16.88
C GLY A 94 3.10 5.95 16.05
N GLY A 95 2.40 5.75 14.93
CA GLY A 95 1.82 6.82 14.11
C GLY A 95 2.71 7.29 12.95
N THR A 96 2.16 8.20 12.14
CA THR A 96 2.86 8.75 10.97
C THR A 96 4.09 9.57 11.35
N ALA A 97 4.09 10.22 12.52
CA ALA A 97 5.25 10.95 13.04
C ALA A 97 6.48 10.05 13.20
N LYS A 98 6.31 8.86 13.80
CA LYS A 98 7.40 7.88 13.97
C LYS A 98 7.89 7.38 12.61
N LEU A 99 6.98 7.10 11.68
CA LEU A 99 7.34 6.69 10.31
C LEU A 99 8.13 7.76 9.56
N LYS A 100 7.72 9.03 9.61
CA LYS A 100 8.44 10.14 8.97
C LYS A 100 9.85 10.32 9.53
N SER A 101 10.03 10.12 10.84
CA SER A 101 11.35 10.15 11.49
C SER A 101 12.25 9.01 10.98
N MET A 102 11.71 7.82 10.76
CA MET A 102 12.48 6.66 10.26
C MET A 102 12.68 6.69 8.73
N TYR A 103 11.72 7.24 7.99
CA TYR A 103 11.66 7.25 6.54
C TYR A 103 11.32 8.66 6.03
N PRO A 104 12.33 9.55 5.93
CA PRO A 104 12.11 10.93 5.49
C PRO A 104 11.44 11.05 4.12
N ILE A 105 11.58 10.03 3.25
CA ILE A 105 10.91 9.97 1.94
C ILE A 105 9.38 10.07 2.04
N LEU A 106 8.79 9.73 3.19
CA LEU A 106 7.34 9.77 3.39
C LEU A 106 6.83 11.16 3.81
N ILE A 107 7.71 12.08 4.25
CA ILE A 107 7.34 13.41 4.75
C ILE A 107 6.36 14.16 3.83
N PRO A 108 6.55 14.20 2.50
CA PRO A 108 5.64 14.96 1.64
C PRO A 108 4.34 14.21 1.28
N PHE A 109 4.17 12.97 1.74
CA PHE A 109 3.08 12.08 1.31
C PHE A 109 2.11 11.67 2.41
N ILE A 110 2.50 11.77 3.69
CA ILE A 110 1.65 11.40 4.83
C ILE A 110 1.57 12.55 5.85
N PRO A 111 0.40 12.77 6.48
CA PRO A 111 0.20 13.85 7.45
C PRO A 111 1.08 13.73 8.69
#